data_AF-A0A3P8IRX4-F1
#
_entry.id   AF-A0A3P8IRX4-F1
#
_cell.length_a   1.000
_cell.length_b   1.000
_cell.length_c   1.000
_cell.angle_alpha   90.00
_cell.angle_beta   90.00
_cell.angle_gamma   90.00
#
_symmetry.space_group_name_H-M   'P 1'
#
loop_
_entity.id
_entity.type
_entity.pdbx_description
1 polymer ?
#
loop_
_entity_poly.entity_id
_entity_poly.type
_entity_poly.pdbx_seq_one_letter_code
_entity_poly.pdbx_strand_id
1 'polypeptide(L)'
;MADSTRILEIEKLRQLKPDELEKRYGTIVNQPNITFPLHEALWRRAIAKMADMKQYGIELEVIPIKQQNTKFDYELFYDELLEDELIYPDLDKSSYHPDPTERLDELLSRINSHELRRSRLARLPFHLGSSKNLTLGISVYCLVYPTRIPSPIWLSSSDNKTVRVHRDYYKIIDPYGSFDPVKDLLPSHDLVRGIKLDGRYICFDKDELTEAVRNIAPVGKYCFIQFIIITI
;
A
#
# COMPACT_ATOMS: atom_id res chain seq x y z
N MET A 1 7.89 5.92 24.52
CA MET A 1 8.32 5.84 25.94
C MET A 1 7.55 4.80 26.76
N ALA A 2 6.32 4.40 26.39
CA ALA A 2 5.55 3.39 27.14
C ALA A 2 5.97 1.92 26.89
N ASP A 3 6.62 1.63 25.75
CA ASP A 3 7.02 0.25 25.42
C ASP A 3 8.33 -0.16 26.09
N SER A 4 9.28 0.76 26.25
CA SER A 4 10.54 0.47 26.96
C SER A 4 10.30 0.09 28.42
N THR A 5 9.30 0.69 29.08
CA THR A 5 8.94 0.35 30.46
C THR A 5 8.31 -1.03 30.56
N ARG A 6 7.47 -1.43 29.59
CA ARG A 6 6.85 -2.76 29.54
C ARG A 6 7.85 -3.86 29.22
N ILE A 7 8.78 -3.60 28.29
CA ILE A 7 9.87 -4.53 27.97
C ILE A 7 10.77 -4.74 29.19
N LEU A 8 11.12 -3.67 29.90
CA LEU A 8 11.88 -3.74 31.17
C LEU A 8 11.11 -4.49 32.27
N GLU A 9 9.78 -4.39 32.32
CA GLU A 9 8.96 -5.18 33.25
C GLU A 9 8.96 -6.67 32.89
N ILE A 10 8.85 -7.02 31.61
CA ILE A 10 8.94 -8.41 31.14
C ILE A 10 10.32 -9.00 31.43
N GLU A 11 11.38 -8.21 31.24
CA GLU A 11 12.76 -8.64 31.52
C GLU A 11 13.01 -8.81 33.02
N LYS A 12 12.40 -7.97 33.86
CA LYS A 12 12.35 -8.17 35.32
C LYS A 12 11.59 -9.44 35.71
N LEU A 13 10.51 -9.78 35.01
CA LEU A 13 9.78 -11.03 35.25
C LEU A 13 10.62 -12.28 34.90
N ARG A 14 11.44 -12.22 33.85
CA ARG A 14 12.36 -13.31 33.47
C ARG A 14 13.51 -13.52 34.46
N GLN A 15 13.85 -12.50 35.26
CA GLN A 15 14.90 -12.57 36.27
C GLN A 15 14.41 -13.06 37.64
N LEU A 16 13.09 -13.20 37.84
CA LEU A 16 12.54 -13.68 39.10
C LEU A 16 12.69 -15.20 39.23
N LYS A 17 12.94 -15.65 40.45
CA LYS A 17 12.99 -17.08 40.77
C LYS A 17 11.59 -17.68 40.67
N PRO A 18 11.46 -18.96 40.29
CA PRO A 18 10.16 -19.63 40.16
C PRO A 18 9.26 -19.44 41.39
N ASP A 19 9.81 -19.62 42.59
CA ASP A 19 9.08 -19.48 43.87
C ASP A 19 8.53 -18.06 44.12
N GLU A 20 9.24 -17.02 43.68
CA GLU A 20 8.80 -15.63 43.80
C GLU A 20 7.72 -15.29 42.78
N LEU A 21 7.81 -15.88 41.58
CA LEU A 21 6.80 -15.77 40.54
C LEU A 21 5.50 -16.46 41.01
N GLU A 22 5.62 -17.64 41.62
CA GLU A 22 4.49 -18.38 42.19
C GLU A 22 3.85 -17.66 43.38
N LYS A 23 4.64 -16.99 44.22
CA LYS A 23 4.12 -16.20 45.35
C LYS A 23 3.37 -14.95 44.88
N ARG A 24 3.79 -14.36 43.76
CA ARG A 24 3.25 -13.09 43.24
C ARG A 24 2.11 -13.29 42.24
N TYR A 25 2.11 -14.42 41.54
CA TYR A 25 1.18 -14.72 40.44
C TYR A 25 0.51 -16.11 40.54
N GLY A 26 0.83 -16.93 41.55
CA GLY A 26 0.25 -18.27 41.75
C GLY A 26 1.08 -19.41 41.16
N THR A 27 0.92 -20.62 41.72
CA THR A 27 1.69 -21.84 41.43
C THR A 27 1.58 -22.30 39.97
N ILE A 28 2.70 -22.68 39.34
CA ILE A 28 2.80 -23.18 37.95
C ILE A 28 2.61 -24.72 37.88
N VAL A 29 2.58 -25.38 39.04
CA VAL A 29 2.53 -26.86 39.11
C VAL A 29 1.11 -27.39 38.92
N ASN A 30 0.95 -28.21 37.88
CA ASN A 30 -0.15 -29.16 37.66
C ASN A 30 -0.62 -29.80 38.98
N GLN A 31 -1.73 -29.33 39.53
CA GLN A 31 -2.51 -30.09 40.52
C GLN A 31 -3.65 -30.82 39.80
N PRO A 32 -3.89 -32.10 40.09
CA PRO A 32 -4.67 -32.98 39.23
C PRO A 32 -6.19 -32.74 39.24
N ASN A 33 -6.73 -31.68 39.85
CA ASN A 33 -8.18 -31.49 39.97
C ASN A 33 -8.70 -30.04 40.14
N ILE A 34 -7.93 -29.00 39.83
CA ILE A 34 -8.44 -27.61 39.77
C ILE A 34 -7.82 -26.89 38.56
N THR A 35 -8.56 -26.84 37.45
CA THR A 35 -8.06 -26.42 36.13
C THR A 35 -8.34 -24.94 35.85
N PHE A 36 -7.77 -24.01 36.62
CA PHE A 36 -7.79 -22.59 36.22
C PHE A 36 -6.55 -21.83 36.74
N PRO A 37 -5.35 -21.95 36.12
CA PRO A 37 -4.14 -21.30 36.62
C PRO A 37 -3.71 -20.21 35.64
N LEU A 38 -3.75 -18.92 36.03
CA LEU A 38 -3.11 -17.73 35.41
C LEU A 38 -2.94 -17.62 33.88
N HIS A 39 -2.29 -18.58 33.21
CA HIS A 39 -2.14 -18.73 31.77
C HIS A 39 -3.45 -18.60 31.01
N GLU A 40 -4.54 -19.21 31.49
CA GLU A 40 -5.85 -19.13 30.82
C GLU A 40 -6.51 -17.75 30.99
N ALA A 41 -6.27 -17.07 32.12
CA ALA A 41 -6.73 -15.70 32.32
C ALA A 41 -5.95 -14.71 31.44
N LEU A 42 -4.63 -14.92 31.29
CA LEU A 42 -3.78 -14.15 30.38
C LEU A 42 -4.15 -14.39 28.92
N TRP A 43 -4.46 -15.64 28.56
CA TRP A 43 -4.95 -16.05 27.25
C TRP A 43 -6.24 -15.32 26.86
N ARG A 44 -7.27 -15.43 27.71
CA ARG A 44 -8.55 -14.71 27.51
C ARG A 44 -8.36 -13.21 27.42
N ARG A 45 -7.44 -12.66 28.23
CA ARG A 45 -7.12 -11.23 28.19
C ARG A 45 -6.43 -10.82 26.88
N ALA A 46 -5.55 -11.67 26.34
CA ALA A 46 -4.90 -11.42 25.05
C ALA A 46 -5.93 -11.43 23.90
N ILE A 47 -6.84 -12.41 23.89
CA ILE A 47 -7.92 -12.48 22.89
C ILE A 47 -8.84 -11.27 22.99
N ALA A 48 -9.33 -10.94 24.19
CA ALA A 48 -10.18 -9.76 24.40
C ALA A 48 -9.47 -8.48 23.95
N LYS A 49 -8.17 -8.34 24.24
CA LYS A 49 -7.41 -7.18 23.83
C LYS A 49 -7.21 -7.11 22.32
N MET A 50 -7.05 -8.24 21.67
CA MET A 50 -6.95 -8.32 20.22
C MET A 50 -8.28 -7.95 19.55
N ALA A 51 -9.41 -8.42 20.09
CA ALA A 51 -10.74 -8.01 19.64
C ALA A 51 -10.92 -6.48 19.76
N ASP A 52 -10.48 -5.87 20.86
CA ASP A 52 -10.47 -4.41 21.00
C ASP A 52 -9.60 -3.74 19.91
N MET A 53 -8.39 -4.25 19.68
CA MET A 53 -7.46 -3.71 18.67
C MET A 53 -8.08 -3.75 17.26
N LYS A 54 -8.74 -4.86 16.90
CA LYS A 54 -9.48 -5.01 15.64
C LYS A 54 -10.59 -3.98 15.50
N GLN A 55 -11.35 -3.70 16.57
CA GLN A 55 -12.39 -2.65 16.55
C GLN A 55 -11.82 -1.25 16.29
N TYR A 56 -10.58 -0.99 16.70
CA TYR A 56 -9.87 0.25 16.38
C TYR A 56 -9.20 0.25 14.99
N GLY A 57 -9.36 -0.82 14.21
CA GLY A 57 -8.74 -0.97 12.89
C GLY A 57 -7.24 -1.24 12.95
N ILE A 58 -6.73 -1.74 14.08
CA ILE A 58 -5.34 -2.17 14.24
C ILE A 58 -5.26 -3.65 13.85
N GLU A 59 -4.61 -3.93 12.73
CA GLU A 59 -4.33 -5.29 12.26
C GLU A 59 -3.03 -5.78 12.90
N LEU A 60 -3.03 -7.01 13.42
CA LEU A 60 -1.86 -7.66 13.99
C LEU A 60 -1.48 -8.86 13.13
N GLU A 61 -0.21 -8.95 12.80
CA GLU A 61 0.33 -10.01 11.97
C GLU A 61 1.53 -10.67 12.64
N VAL A 62 1.60 -12.00 12.53
CA VAL A 62 2.62 -12.81 13.17
C VAL A 62 3.63 -13.27 12.12
N ILE A 63 4.88 -12.84 12.30
CA ILE A 63 6.00 -13.25 11.45
C ILE A 63 6.85 -14.25 12.25
N PRO A 64 6.73 -15.56 12.01
CA PRO A 64 7.36 -16.57 12.83
C PRO A 64 8.85 -16.68 12.50
N ILE A 65 9.67 -16.55 13.55
CA ILE A 65 11.11 -16.77 13.47
C ILE A 65 11.39 -18.17 13.97
N LYS A 66 12.03 -18.97 13.13
CA LYS A 66 12.40 -20.34 13.50
C LYS A 66 13.58 -20.31 14.47
N GLN A 67 13.46 -21.07 15.55
CA GLN A 67 14.45 -21.21 16.60
C GLN A 67 15.03 -22.63 16.57
N GLN A 68 16.28 -22.78 17.02
CA GLN A 68 16.92 -24.10 17.09
C GLN A 68 16.18 -24.97 18.12
N ASN A 69 15.82 -26.19 17.72
CA ASN A 69 15.08 -27.20 18.51
C ASN A 69 13.61 -26.90 18.86
N THR A 70 12.99 -25.86 18.30
CA THR A 70 11.56 -25.59 18.52
C THR A 70 10.81 -25.46 17.20
N LYS A 71 9.69 -26.19 17.10
CA LYS A 71 8.71 -26.02 16.04
C LYS A 71 7.77 -24.88 16.45
N PHE A 72 7.54 -23.94 15.56
CA PHE A 72 6.54 -22.89 15.78
C PHE A 72 5.21 -23.40 15.23
N ASP A 73 4.23 -23.55 16.11
CA ASP A 73 2.89 -24.05 15.79
C ASP A 73 1.86 -22.95 16.04
N TYR A 74 1.09 -22.63 15.01
CA TYR A 74 0.09 -21.56 15.03
C TYR A 74 -1.16 -21.94 15.84
N GLU A 75 -1.61 -23.19 15.72
CA GLU A 75 -2.77 -23.77 16.41
C GLU A 75 -2.70 -23.65 17.94
N LEU A 76 -1.48 -23.52 18.48
CA LEU A 76 -1.26 -23.45 19.93
C LEU A 76 -1.64 -22.11 20.55
N PHE A 77 -1.82 -21.03 19.79
CA PHE A 77 -2.21 -19.70 20.31
C PHE A 77 -2.65 -18.70 19.25
N TYR A 78 -1.94 -18.66 18.13
CA TYR A 78 -2.07 -17.56 17.19
C TYR A 78 -3.30 -17.68 16.29
N ASP A 79 -3.83 -18.88 16.07
CA ASP A 79 -5.05 -19.06 15.25
C ASP A 79 -6.25 -18.38 15.91
N GLU A 80 -6.52 -18.67 17.18
CA GLU A 80 -7.60 -18.02 17.96
C GLU A 80 -7.38 -16.50 18.10
N LEU A 81 -6.12 -16.04 18.03
CA LEU A 81 -5.78 -14.62 18.08
C LEU A 81 -5.94 -13.91 16.72
N LEU A 82 -5.73 -14.62 15.61
CA LEU A 82 -5.69 -14.02 14.28
C LEU A 82 -7.01 -14.17 13.53
N GLU A 83 -7.86 -15.14 13.90
CA GLU A 83 -9.17 -15.39 13.30
C GLU A 83 -9.97 -14.10 13.09
N ASP A 84 -10.22 -13.80 11.82
CA ASP A 84 -10.81 -12.55 11.38
C ASP A 84 -12.28 -12.80 11.02
N GLU A 85 -13.14 -12.84 12.03
CA GLU A 85 -14.60 -13.06 11.84
C GLU A 85 -15.28 -11.95 11.00
N LEU A 86 -14.58 -10.85 10.67
CA LEU A 86 -15.21 -9.63 10.11
C LEU A 86 -14.73 -9.21 8.71
N ILE A 87 -13.85 -9.96 8.04
CA ILE A 87 -13.32 -9.57 6.71
C ILE A 87 -13.73 -10.57 5.61
N TYR A 88 -14.93 -10.33 5.06
CA TYR A 88 -15.53 -10.89 3.84
C TYR A 88 -15.81 -12.41 3.81
N PRO A 89 -17.09 -12.85 3.82
CA PRO A 89 -17.48 -14.27 3.73
C PRO A 89 -17.23 -14.93 2.36
N ASP A 90 -16.49 -14.29 1.44
CA ASP A 90 -16.46 -14.64 0.02
C ASP A 90 -15.06 -14.92 -0.54
N LEU A 91 -14.07 -15.13 0.34
CA LEU A 91 -12.76 -15.65 -0.06
C LEU A 91 -12.42 -16.83 0.85
N ASP A 92 -12.24 -18.00 0.25
CA ASP A 92 -11.41 -19.11 0.75
C ASP A 92 -9.96 -18.60 0.98
N LYS A 93 -9.78 -17.64 1.87
CA LYS A 93 -8.51 -17.45 2.53
C LYS A 93 -8.45 -18.55 3.57
N SER A 94 -7.97 -19.73 3.18
CA SER A 94 -7.21 -20.53 4.12
C SER A 94 -6.24 -19.56 4.80
N SER A 95 -6.35 -19.39 6.11
CA SER A 95 -5.49 -18.59 6.94
C SER A 95 -4.05 -18.78 6.46
N TYR A 96 -3.53 -17.83 5.68
CA TYR A 96 -2.21 -18.01 5.09
C TYR A 96 -1.21 -17.76 6.20
N HIS A 97 -0.75 -18.83 6.84
CA HIS A 97 0.28 -18.79 7.86
C HIS A 97 1.64 -18.95 7.19
N PRO A 98 2.50 -17.92 7.20
CA PRO A 98 3.84 -18.04 6.65
C PRO A 98 4.67 -19.08 7.43
N ASP A 99 5.42 -19.92 6.74
CA ASP A 99 6.27 -20.93 7.40
C ASP A 99 7.35 -20.29 8.29
N PRO A 100 7.73 -20.85 9.45
CA PRO A 100 8.80 -20.32 10.28
C PRO A 100 10.15 -20.24 9.54
N THR A 101 10.77 -19.06 9.52
CA THR A 101 12.00 -18.79 8.75
C THR A 101 13.19 -18.48 9.68
N GLU A 102 14.38 -18.99 9.34
CA GLU A 102 15.66 -18.63 10.00
C GLU A 102 16.46 -17.59 9.19
N ARG A 103 16.18 -17.47 7.89
CA ARG A 103 16.91 -16.62 6.96
C ARG A 103 16.42 -15.18 7.00
N LEU A 104 17.35 -14.25 7.19
CA LEU A 104 17.02 -12.82 7.23
C LEU A 104 16.38 -12.33 5.93
N ASP A 105 16.84 -12.80 4.76
CA ASP A 105 16.32 -12.36 3.46
C ASP A 105 14.84 -12.71 3.27
N GLU A 106 14.46 -13.92 3.67
CA GLU A 106 13.08 -14.39 3.65
C GLU A 106 12.21 -13.60 4.64
N LEU A 107 12.75 -13.29 5.83
CA LEU A 107 12.08 -12.47 6.83
C LEU A 107 11.82 -11.04 6.30
N LEU A 108 12.84 -10.43 5.68
CA LEU A 108 12.73 -9.11 5.06
C LEU A 108 11.74 -9.10 3.90
N SER A 109 11.73 -10.14 3.06
CA SER A 109 10.76 -10.25 1.97
C SER A 109 9.32 -10.27 2.48
N ARG A 110 9.06 -10.92 3.62
CA ARG A 110 7.74 -10.94 4.26
C ARG A 110 7.39 -9.57 4.79
N ILE A 111 8.26 -8.97 5.61
CA ILE A 111 8.05 -7.62 6.15
C ILE A 111 7.74 -6.63 5.02
N ASN A 112 8.52 -6.63 3.94
CA ASN A 112 8.32 -5.76 2.78
C ASN A 112 6.98 -6.00 2.06
N SER A 113 6.52 -7.25 1.98
CA SER A 113 5.22 -7.56 1.36
C SER A 113 4.03 -7.02 2.16
N HIS A 114 4.21 -6.77 3.46
CA HIS A 114 3.19 -6.21 4.35
C HIS A 114 3.32 -4.70 4.55
N GLU A 115 4.54 -4.16 4.53
CA GLU A 115 4.79 -2.71 4.63
C GLU A 115 4.21 -1.94 3.44
N LEU A 116 4.29 -2.52 2.23
CA LEU A 116 3.85 -1.86 1.02
C LEU A 116 2.37 -2.13 0.74
N ARG A 117 1.51 -1.16 1.08
CA ARG A 117 0.11 -1.20 0.66
C ARG A 117 0.01 -1.30 -0.86
N ARG A 118 -0.75 -2.28 -1.36
CA ARG A 118 -1.07 -2.41 -2.80
C ARG A 118 -1.71 -1.12 -3.31
N SER A 119 -0.96 -0.34 -4.07
CA SER A 119 -1.47 0.88 -4.70
C SER A 119 -2.03 0.54 -6.08
N ARG A 120 -3.34 0.74 -6.24
CA ARG A 120 -4.02 0.57 -7.53
C ARG A 120 -3.65 1.75 -8.43
N LEU A 121 -3.14 1.46 -9.62
CA LEU A 121 -2.80 2.46 -10.63
C LEU A 121 -4.05 3.09 -11.25
N ALA A 122 -5.02 2.24 -11.61
CA ALA A 122 -6.27 2.69 -12.22
C ALA A 122 -7.39 1.67 -11.98
N ARG A 123 -8.64 2.13 -12.09
CA ARG A 123 -9.81 1.26 -12.22
C ARG A 123 -10.38 1.47 -13.62
N LEU A 124 -10.49 0.40 -14.40
CA LEU A 124 -10.91 0.47 -15.80
C LEU A 124 -12.13 -0.41 -16.03
N PRO A 125 -13.05 -0.02 -16.94
CA PRO A 125 -14.05 -0.93 -17.45
C PRO A 125 -13.41 -1.93 -18.41
N PHE A 126 -13.72 -3.20 -18.24
CA PHE A 126 -13.36 -4.32 -19.10
C PHE A 126 -14.61 -4.80 -19.83
N HIS A 127 -14.70 -4.49 -21.12
CA HIS A 127 -15.85 -4.82 -21.96
C HIS A 127 -15.65 -6.20 -22.59
N LEU A 128 -16.62 -7.10 -22.36
CA LEU A 128 -16.66 -8.43 -22.94
C LEU A 128 -17.43 -8.38 -24.26
N GLY A 129 -16.71 -8.38 -25.38
CA GLY A 129 -17.25 -8.29 -26.74
C GLY A 129 -17.44 -6.87 -27.26
N SER A 130 -17.92 -6.73 -28.50
CA SER A 130 -18.17 -5.43 -29.14
C SER A 130 -19.31 -4.64 -28.50
N SER A 131 -20.29 -5.34 -27.91
CA SER A 131 -21.40 -4.68 -27.21
C SER A 131 -20.99 -4.30 -25.79
N LYS A 132 -21.13 -3.03 -25.42
CA LYS A 132 -20.86 -2.51 -24.06
C LYS A 132 -21.79 -3.06 -22.96
N ASN A 133 -22.65 -4.01 -23.29
CA ASN A 133 -23.70 -4.55 -22.42
C ASN A 133 -23.13 -5.37 -21.26
N LEU A 134 -21.97 -6.00 -21.44
CA LEU A 134 -21.29 -6.78 -20.41
C LEU A 134 -19.95 -6.14 -20.09
N THR A 135 -19.89 -5.46 -18.93
CA THR A 135 -18.70 -4.71 -18.50
C THR A 135 -18.32 -5.08 -17.07
N LEU A 136 -17.07 -5.46 -16.86
CA LEU A 136 -16.49 -5.76 -15.56
C LEU A 136 -15.61 -4.60 -15.09
N GLY A 137 -15.67 -4.23 -13.81
CA GLY A 137 -14.77 -3.22 -13.24
C GLY A 137 -13.46 -3.85 -12.80
N ILE A 138 -12.40 -3.69 -13.59
CA ILE A 138 -11.08 -4.24 -13.24
C ILE A 138 -10.21 -3.18 -12.55
N SER A 139 -9.37 -3.63 -11.61
CA SER A 139 -8.33 -2.81 -10.98
C SER A 139 -6.98 -3.16 -11.58
N VAL A 140 -6.27 -2.16 -12.09
CA VAL A 140 -4.93 -2.32 -12.66
C VAL A 140 -3.92 -1.96 -11.59
N TYR A 141 -2.96 -2.86 -11.38
CA TYR A 141 -1.85 -2.69 -10.44
C TYR A 141 -0.53 -2.63 -11.20
N CYS A 142 0.41 -1.85 -10.69
CA CYS A 142 1.78 -1.81 -11.19
C CYS A 142 2.66 -2.58 -10.22
N LEU A 143 3.00 -3.84 -10.55
CA LEU A 143 3.81 -4.71 -9.68
C LEU A 143 5.30 -4.37 -9.75
N VAL A 144 5.74 -3.82 -10.88
CA VAL A 144 7.12 -3.43 -11.11
C VAL A 144 7.12 -2.01 -11.65
N TYR A 145 7.76 -1.11 -10.92
CA TYR A 145 7.93 0.28 -11.32
C TYR A 145 9.43 0.63 -11.32
N PRO A 146 9.94 1.28 -12.38
CA PRO A 146 11.35 1.65 -12.43
C PRO A 146 11.66 2.71 -11.36
N THR A 147 12.56 2.38 -10.44
CA THR A 147 13.05 3.33 -9.44
C THR A 147 13.87 4.42 -10.11
N ARG A 148 13.36 5.65 -10.11
CA ARG A 148 14.03 6.83 -10.68
C ARG A 148 14.62 7.66 -9.55
N ILE A 149 15.75 8.29 -9.83
CA ILE A 149 16.31 9.32 -8.94
C ILE A 149 15.27 10.44 -8.84
N PRO A 150 14.91 10.89 -7.62
CA PRO A 150 13.94 11.97 -7.45
C PRO A 150 14.43 13.24 -8.15
N SER A 151 13.51 13.98 -8.76
CA SER A 151 13.84 15.24 -9.41
C SER A 151 14.29 16.28 -8.39
N PRO A 152 15.29 17.13 -8.70
CA PRO A 152 15.73 18.17 -7.79
C PRO A 152 14.58 19.14 -7.48
N ILE A 153 14.53 19.61 -6.22
CA ILE A 153 13.54 20.56 -5.73
C ILE A 153 14.22 21.92 -5.54
N TRP A 154 13.57 22.98 -6.02
CA TRP A 154 14.06 24.35 -5.85
C TRP A 154 13.89 24.80 -4.40
N LEU A 155 14.97 25.27 -3.79
CA LEU A 155 14.99 25.76 -2.42
C LEU A 155 15.41 27.23 -2.40
N SER A 156 14.85 27.98 -1.45
CA SER A 156 15.28 29.35 -1.16
C SER A 156 16.64 29.32 -0.46
N SER A 157 17.59 30.12 -0.93
CA SER A 157 18.96 30.11 -0.40
C SER A 157 19.08 30.59 1.05
N SER A 158 18.13 31.39 1.53
CA SER A 158 18.18 31.98 2.88
C SER A 158 17.60 31.06 3.95
N ASP A 159 16.52 30.35 3.65
CA ASP A 159 15.76 29.56 4.63
C ASP A 159 15.57 28.08 4.25
N ASN A 160 16.16 27.63 3.13
CA ASN A 160 16.08 26.26 2.62
C ASN A 160 14.64 25.72 2.47
N LYS A 161 13.65 26.61 2.39
CA LYS A 161 12.26 26.21 2.15
C LYS A 161 12.00 25.98 0.67
N THR A 162 11.03 25.12 0.39
CA THR A 162 10.63 24.77 -0.98
C THR A 162 10.04 25.98 -1.70
N VAL A 163 10.48 26.17 -2.94
CA VAL A 163 10.01 27.26 -3.81
C VAL A 163 8.99 26.71 -4.79
N ARG A 164 7.81 27.33 -4.84
CA ARG A 164 6.79 27.01 -5.83
C ARG A 164 7.11 27.70 -7.15
N VAL A 165 7.42 26.92 -8.19
CA VAL A 165 7.68 27.45 -9.53
C VAL A 165 6.35 27.70 -10.25
N HIS A 166 6.16 28.94 -10.71
CA HIS A 166 5.06 29.32 -11.61
C HIS A 166 5.62 29.57 -13.02
N ARG A 167 4.85 29.26 -14.06
CA ARG A 167 5.27 29.44 -15.46
C ARG A 167 4.17 30.16 -16.24
N ASP A 168 4.48 31.39 -16.64
CA ASP A 168 3.62 32.26 -17.43
C ASP A 168 4.19 32.47 -18.83
N TYR A 169 3.31 32.67 -19.81
CA TYR A 169 3.68 32.93 -21.20
C TYR A 169 3.30 34.36 -21.56
N TYR A 170 4.17 35.08 -22.26
CA TYR A 170 3.94 36.46 -22.64
C TYR A 170 4.12 36.65 -24.16
N LYS A 171 3.32 37.53 -24.74
CA LYS A 171 3.46 37.93 -26.14
C LYS A 171 4.56 38.97 -26.27
N ILE A 172 5.61 38.65 -27.01
CA ILE A 172 6.67 39.60 -27.32
C ILE A 172 6.30 40.29 -28.64
N ILE A 173 6.06 41.60 -28.58
CA ILE A 173 5.67 42.42 -29.74
C ILE A 173 6.90 43.10 -30.35
N ASP A 174 7.83 43.56 -29.52
CA ASP A 174 9.00 44.32 -29.95
C ASP A 174 10.22 43.42 -30.22
N PRO A 175 11.06 43.73 -31.23
CA PRO A 175 12.31 43.00 -31.50
C PRO A 175 13.29 42.99 -30.32
N TYR A 176 13.15 43.96 -29.41
CA TYR A 176 13.99 44.13 -28.23
C TYR A 176 13.56 43.25 -27.04
N GLY A 177 12.44 42.52 -27.14
CA GLY A 177 12.02 41.58 -26.10
C GLY A 177 11.28 42.20 -24.91
N SER A 178 10.82 43.45 -25.03
CA SER A 178 10.02 44.11 -23.98
C SER A 178 8.61 43.53 -23.92
N PHE A 179 8.06 43.38 -22.72
CA PHE A 179 6.68 42.95 -22.46
C PHE A 179 6.11 43.58 -21.18
N ASP A 180 4.81 43.86 -21.17
CA ASP A 180 4.03 44.28 -20.00
C ASP A 180 3.45 43.02 -19.31
N PRO A 181 3.84 42.71 -18.07
CA PRO A 181 3.40 41.51 -17.35
C PRO A 181 1.88 41.39 -17.16
N VAL A 182 1.13 42.49 -17.28
CA VAL A 182 -0.33 42.49 -17.10
C VAL A 182 -1.04 42.39 -18.44
N LYS A 183 -0.57 43.12 -19.45
CA LYS A 183 -1.26 43.21 -20.76
C LYS A 183 -0.85 42.10 -21.72
N ASP A 184 0.41 41.68 -21.67
CA ASP A 184 0.96 40.73 -22.64
C ASP A 184 0.89 39.27 -22.17
N LEU A 185 0.29 39.02 -20.99
CA LEU A 185 0.07 37.68 -20.47
C LEU A 185 -0.83 36.90 -21.42
N LEU A 186 -0.31 35.79 -21.95
CA LEU A 186 -1.03 34.89 -22.84
C LEU A 186 -1.73 33.81 -22.03
N PRO A 187 -3.08 33.80 -22.00
CA PRO A 187 -3.82 32.73 -21.39
C PRO A 187 -3.67 31.44 -22.21
N SER A 188 -3.96 30.32 -21.56
CA SER A 188 -3.79 29.01 -22.17
C SER A 188 -4.64 28.80 -23.44
N HIS A 189 -5.80 29.43 -23.59
CA HIS A 189 -6.66 29.25 -24.75
C HIS A 189 -6.15 29.97 -26.01
N ASP A 190 -5.34 31.03 -25.84
CA ASP A 190 -4.74 31.77 -26.97
C ASP A 190 -3.51 31.06 -27.55
N LEU A 191 -3.01 30.04 -26.87
CA LEU A 191 -1.84 29.27 -27.30
C LEU A 191 -2.24 28.11 -28.22
N VAL A 192 -1.97 28.27 -29.50
CA VAL A 192 -2.13 27.24 -30.53
C VAL A 192 -0.82 26.45 -30.69
N ARG A 193 -0.91 25.14 -30.91
CA ARG A 193 0.28 24.33 -31.21
C ARG A 193 0.36 24.08 -32.71
N GLY A 194 1.52 24.35 -33.30
CA GLY A 194 1.73 24.15 -34.72
C GLY A 194 2.94 23.30 -35.05
N ILE A 195 2.89 22.63 -36.19
CA ILE A 195 4.01 21.93 -36.82
C ILE A 195 4.25 22.60 -38.18
N LYS A 196 5.52 22.86 -38.51
CA LYS A 196 5.90 23.37 -39.83
C LYS A 196 6.23 22.19 -40.75
N LEU A 197 5.49 22.05 -41.84
CA LEU A 197 5.71 21.03 -42.86
C LEU A 197 5.77 21.69 -44.24
N ASP A 198 6.87 21.46 -44.96
CA ASP A 198 7.11 21.96 -46.31
C ASP A 198 6.75 23.44 -46.54
N GLY A 199 7.26 24.31 -45.65
CA GLY A 199 7.01 25.75 -45.73
C GLY A 199 5.63 26.21 -45.25
N ARG A 200 4.70 25.30 -44.94
CA ARG A 200 3.38 25.61 -44.39
C ARG A 200 3.32 25.33 -42.90
N TYR A 201 2.53 26.13 -42.19
CA TYR A 201 2.23 25.91 -40.78
C TYR A 201 0.88 25.22 -40.68
N ILE A 202 0.87 24.06 -40.03
CA ILE A 202 -0.36 23.38 -39.64
C ILE A 202 -0.52 23.61 -38.15
N CYS A 203 -1.58 24.31 -37.78
CA CYS A 203 -1.87 24.72 -36.42
C CYS A 203 -3.08 23.92 -35.92
N PHE A 204 -3.03 23.49 -34.66
CA PHE A 204 -4.09 22.75 -33.99
C PHE A 204 -4.45 23.42 -32.68
N ASP A 205 -5.75 23.50 -32.42
CA ASP A 205 -6.25 23.91 -31.13
C ASP A 205 -6.05 22.81 -30.09
N LYS A 206 -6.10 23.20 -28.81
CA LYS A 206 -5.93 22.25 -27.70
C LYS A 206 -7.01 21.16 -27.69
N ASP A 207 -8.22 21.53 -28.06
CA ASP A 207 -9.37 20.63 -28.11
C ASP A 207 -9.23 19.66 -29.28
N GLU A 208 -8.80 20.13 -30.46
CA GLU A 208 -8.52 19.27 -31.61
C GLU A 208 -7.45 18.21 -31.31
N LEU A 209 -6.37 18.60 -30.63
CA LEU A 209 -5.32 17.65 -30.22
C LEU A 209 -5.81 16.60 -29.23
N THR A 210 -6.75 16.96 -28.36
CA THR A 210 -7.27 16.07 -27.32
C THR A 210 -8.34 15.15 -27.88
N GLU A 211 -9.25 15.69 -28.68
CA GLU A 211 -10.41 14.98 -29.20
C GLU A 211 -10.14 14.24 -30.51
N ALA A 212 -9.57 14.90 -31.51
CA ALA A 212 -9.44 14.31 -32.85
C ALA A 212 -8.19 13.42 -33.00
N VAL A 213 -7.09 13.77 -32.33
CA VAL A 213 -5.80 13.10 -32.55
C VAL A 213 -5.51 12.02 -31.50
N ARG A 214 -5.96 12.20 -30.25
CA ARG A 214 -5.61 11.30 -29.14
C ARG A 214 -6.69 10.30 -28.77
N ASN A 215 -7.97 10.60 -29.01
CA ASN A 215 -9.07 9.71 -28.64
C ASN A 215 -9.31 8.64 -29.72
N ILE A 216 -8.44 7.64 -29.76
CA ILE A 216 -8.59 6.48 -30.67
C ILE A 216 -9.71 5.54 -30.18
N ALA A 217 -9.86 5.39 -28.86
CA ALA A 217 -10.88 4.55 -28.25
C ALA A 217 -11.28 5.11 -26.87
N PRO A 218 -12.48 4.80 -26.37
CA PRO A 218 -12.86 5.16 -25.01
C PRO A 218 -11.94 4.45 -23.99
N VAL A 219 -11.82 5.04 -22.80
CA VAL A 219 -11.00 4.48 -21.72
C VAL A 219 -11.58 3.14 -21.30
N GLY A 220 -10.83 2.06 -21.50
CA GLY A 220 -11.25 0.72 -21.16
C GLY A 220 -10.37 -0.34 -21.79
N LYS A 221 -10.59 -1.58 -21.41
CA LYS A 221 -10.01 -2.75 -22.07
C LYS A 221 -11.13 -3.47 -22.82
N TYR A 222 -10.88 -3.77 -24.08
CA TYR A 222 -11.86 -4.37 -25.00
C TYR A 222 -11.38 -5.78 -25.34
N CYS A 223 -12.18 -6.78 -25.03
CA CYS A 223 -11.91 -8.15 -25.45
C CYS A 223 -12.33 -8.31 -26.92
N PHE A 224 -11.36 -8.25 -27.83
CA PHE A 224 -11.57 -8.63 -29.22
C PHE A 224 -11.37 -10.14 -29.33
N ILE A 225 -12.46 -10.89 -29.18
CA ILE A 225 -12.42 -12.34 -29.38
C ILE A 225 -12.32 -12.59 -30.89
N GLN A 226 -11.10 -12.71 -31.39
CA GLN A 226 -10.81 -13.52 -32.56
C GLN A 226 -10.12 -14.77 -32.04
N PHE A 227 -10.92 -15.82 -31.85
CA PHE A 227 -10.58 -17.17 -31.40
C PHE A 227 -9.09 -17.40 -31.11
N ILE A 228 -8.67 -17.23 -29.84
CA ILE A 228 -7.53 -17.98 -29.31
C ILE A 228 -8.16 -19.12 -28.51
N ILE A 229 -8.38 -20.23 -29.21
CA ILE A 229 -8.52 -21.54 -28.58
C ILE A 229 -7.15 -21.82 -27.97
N ILE A 230 -6.99 -21.58 -26.68
CA ILE A 230 -5.87 -22.15 -25.93
C ILE A 230 -6.27 -23.60 -25.69
N THR A 231 -5.76 -24.49 -26.53
CA THR A 231 -5.78 -25.93 -26.25
C THR A 231 -4.89 -26.19 -25.04
N ILE A 232 -5.42 -26.97 -24.10
CA ILE A 232 -4.92 -27.33 -22.77
C ILE A 232 -3.48 -27.82 -22.81
#